data_AF-A0A955X2H0-F1
#
_entry.id   AF-A0A955X2H0-F1
#
_cell.length_a   1.000
_cell.length_b   1.000
_cell.length_c   1.000
_cell.angle_alpha   90.00
_cell.angle_beta   90.00
_cell.angle_gamma   90.00
#
_symmetry.space_group_name_H-M   'P 1'
#
loop_
_entity.id
_entity.type
_entity.pdbx_description
1 polymer ?
#
loop_
_entity_poly.entity_id
_entity_poly.type
_entity_poly.pdbx_seq_one_letter_code
_entity_poly.pdbx_strand_id
1 'polypeptide(L)'
;MALLRQPLRRLTCALALGLAGCGGGGTYEDDLATGLRWLEDEALRRQVLESALVDPDNGYARLRLERYRPERWGALDAWWPRVAPAVAGAGAPAAFEPAVGAPDVLDEATLTALGEAAFTRYPLQLEARLAAALTADPAACGFEVGPDGVVEGVVWVELPDGPQPGLTCAACHGGGPGLGRANPALDLAAALTGTCGVPSGWGPGRVDVTADGVENPTAIPDLRPVRMQAFLHRAGSLRNDRLVLAMRTETLILTSLGASVRPPPVVALGLSWWMWGLADGLPPTPEDGAEVFTARCGGCHDGPGGAGQLAPLSAGTDMAVLTSPERGTGRARVPALAGLGDRAPLFSGGAARDLDGVVGPQRGGAGPPEPGRAPRGGARRVASAPQPALTASPARSRPSARATWRTSSTAWWNCAG
;
A
#
# COMPACT_ATOMS: atom_id res chain seq x y z
N MET A 1 -63.62 -37.91 -10.78
CA MET A 1 -62.69 -38.81 -11.48
C MET A 1 -62.45 -38.28 -12.88
N ALA A 2 -61.18 -37.99 -13.15
CA ALA A 2 -60.50 -38.13 -14.45
C ALA A 2 -61.01 -37.41 -15.71
N LEU A 3 -60.06 -36.65 -16.27
CA LEU A 3 -59.70 -36.51 -17.68
C LEU A 3 -60.12 -35.27 -18.47
N LEU A 4 -59.10 -34.77 -19.17
CA LEU A 4 -59.07 -33.90 -20.34
C LEU A 4 -59.15 -32.38 -20.10
N ARG A 5 -57.97 -31.75 -20.22
CA ARG A 5 -57.70 -30.74 -21.27
C ARG A 5 -56.23 -30.31 -21.24
N GLN A 6 -55.50 -30.62 -22.32
CA GLN A 6 -54.36 -29.79 -22.73
C GLN A 6 -54.87 -28.43 -23.21
N PRO A 7 -54.03 -27.39 -23.17
CA PRO A 7 -53.86 -26.62 -24.40
C PRO A 7 -52.38 -26.45 -24.78
N LEU A 8 -52.15 -26.68 -26.07
CA LEU A 8 -50.97 -26.29 -26.83
C LEU A 8 -50.80 -24.77 -26.80
N ARG A 9 -49.58 -24.37 -26.42
CA ARG A 9 -48.70 -23.41 -27.11
C ARG A 9 -49.40 -22.30 -27.92
N ARG A 10 -49.35 -21.08 -27.40
CA ARG A 10 -49.01 -19.91 -28.22
C ARG A 10 -47.87 -19.15 -27.56
N LEU A 11 -46.75 -19.12 -28.30
CA LEU A 11 -45.57 -18.30 -28.07
C LEU A 11 -45.97 -16.83 -28.00
N THR A 12 -45.53 -16.14 -26.94
CA THR A 12 -45.17 -14.73 -26.99
C THR A 12 -44.07 -14.48 -25.96
N CYS A 13 -42.87 -15.01 -26.21
CA CYS A 13 -41.68 -14.52 -25.54
C CYS A 13 -41.37 -13.15 -26.11
N ALA A 14 -41.81 -12.10 -25.42
CA ALA A 14 -41.26 -10.76 -25.61
C ALA A 14 -39.79 -10.81 -25.19
N LEU A 15 -38.93 -10.86 -26.21
CA LEU A 15 -37.48 -10.81 -26.10
C LEU A 15 -37.08 -9.38 -25.71
N ALA A 16 -37.10 -9.08 -24.42
CA ALA A 16 -36.43 -7.91 -23.88
C ALA A 16 -34.92 -8.20 -23.87
N LEU A 17 -34.25 -8.05 -25.02
CA LEU A 17 -32.82 -7.78 -25.07
C LEU A 17 -32.60 -6.39 -24.45
N GLY A 18 -32.54 -6.35 -23.12
CA GLY A 18 -31.79 -5.31 -22.43
C GLY A 18 -30.33 -5.48 -22.83
N LEU A 19 -29.82 -4.51 -23.58
CA LEU A 19 -28.41 -4.37 -23.91
C LEU A 19 -27.60 -4.27 -22.61
N ALA A 20 -27.24 -5.42 -22.05
CA ALA A 20 -26.10 -5.54 -21.16
C ALA A 20 -24.88 -5.26 -22.03
N GLY A 21 -24.52 -3.97 -22.12
CA GLY A 21 -23.29 -3.54 -22.78
C GLY A 21 -22.14 -4.28 -22.13
N CYS A 22 -21.56 -5.23 -22.86
CA CYS A 22 -20.30 -5.85 -22.50
C CYS A 22 -19.30 -4.74 -22.23
N GLY A 23 -18.76 -4.73 -21.01
CA GLY A 23 -17.85 -3.71 -20.51
C GLY A 23 -16.67 -3.49 -21.45
N GLY A 24 -16.71 -2.36 -22.15
CA GLY A 24 -15.48 -1.73 -22.61
C GLY A 24 -14.71 -1.34 -21.36
N GLY A 25 -13.43 -1.73 -21.28
CA GLY A 25 -12.50 -1.28 -20.24
C GLY A 25 -12.23 0.21 -20.37
N GLY A 26 -13.26 1.02 -20.09
CA GLY A 26 -13.17 2.47 -20.03
C GLY A 26 -12.33 2.84 -18.82
N THR A 27 -11.27 3.58 -19.04
CA THR A 27 -10.69 4.43 -18.01
C THR A 27 -11.81 5.32 -17.48
N TYR A 28 -12.11 5.27 -16.18
CA TYR A 28 -13.05 6.20 -15.57
C TYR A 28 -12.59 7.62 -15.89
N GLU A 29 -13.51 8.49 -16.35
CA GLU A 29 -13.19 9.89 -16.56
C GLU A 29 -12.64 10.45 -15.24
N ASP A 30 -11.43 11.01 -15.31
CA ASP A 30 -10.63 11.42 -14.16
C ASP A 30 -11.11 12.79 -13.61
N ASP A 31 -12.42 12.92 -13.44
CA ASP A 31 -13.10 14.15 -13.09
C ASP A 31 -13.68 14.13 -11.67
N LEU A 32 -13.94 15.33 -11.15
CA LEU A 32 -14.48 15.52 -9.80
C LEU A 32 -15.84 14.84 -9.64
N ALA A 33 -16.72 14.91 -10.65
CA ALA A 33 -18.06 14.34 -10.56
C ALA A 33 -18.04 12.82 -10.33
N THR A 34 -17.16 12.10 -11.03
CA THR A 34 -16.98 10.65 -10.90
C THR A 34 -16.35 10.30 -9.55
N GLY A 35 -15.40 11.10 -9.06
CA GLY A 35 -14.87 10.98 -7.71
C GLY A 35 -15.92 11.15 -6.61
N LEU A 36 -16.79 12.15 -6.73
CA LEU A 36 -17.88 12.37 -5.77
C LEU A 36 -18.91 11.24 -5.81
N ARG A 37 -19.27 10.75 -7.00
CA ARG A 37 -20.13 9.56 -7.14
C ARG A 37 -19.53 8.34 -6.46
N TRP A 38 -18.21 8.14 -6.54
CA TRP A 38 -17.53 7.01 -5.87
C TRP A 38 -17.68 7.04 -4.33
N LEU A 39 -17.90 8.20 -3.71
CA LEU A 39 -18.17 8.31 -2.27
C LEU A 39 -19.55 7.76 -1.89
N GLU A 40 -20.54 7.93 -2.76
CA GLU A 40 -21.96 7.63 -2.51
C GLU A 40 -22.39 6.28 -3.09
N ASP A 41 -21.77 5.85 -4.19
CA ASP A 41 -22.16 4.69 -4.98
C ASP A 41 -21.27 3.46 -4.66
N GLU A 42 -21.81 2.58 -3.81
CA GLU A 42 -21.17 1.31 -3.46
C GLU A 42 -20.96 0.37 -4.65
N ALA A 43 -21.88 0.38 -5.61
CA ALA A 43 -21.77 -0.45 -6.81
C ALA A 43 -20.63 0.06 -7.70
N LEU A 44 -20.45 1.38 -7.82
CA LEU A 44 -19.30 1.97 -8.51
C LEU A 44 -17.98 1.60 -7.82
N ARG A 45 -17.88 1.71 -6.48
CA ARG A 45 -16.68 1.28 -5.75
C ARG A 45 -16.33 -0.18 -6.04
N ARG A 46 -17.35 -1.04 -6.07
CA ARG A 46 -17.17 -2.46 -6.38
C ARG A 46 -16.70 -2.66 -7.82
N GLN A 47 -17.33 -1.98 -8.77
CA GLN A 47 -16.96 -2.04 -10.18
C GLN A 47 -15.52 -1.61 -10.41
N VAL A 48 -15.07 -0.52 -9.75
CA VAL A 48 -13.66 -0.05 -9.79
C VAL A 48 -12.71 -1.16 -9.36
N LEU A 49 -12.98 -1.82 -8.22
CA LEU A 49 -12.17 -2.96 -7.77
C LEU A 49 -12.13 -4.08 -8.81
N GLU A 50 -13.28 -4.55 -9.28
CA GLU A 50 -13.36 -5.69 -10.21
C GLU A 50 -12.67 -5.40 -11.55
N SER A 51 -12.83 -4.18 -12.09
CA SER A 51 -12.19 -3.80 -13.35
C SER A 51 -10.67 -3.63 -13.25
N ALA A 52 -10.16 -3.36 -12.05
CA ALA A 52 -8.74 -3.08 -11.84
C ALA A 52 -7.88 -4.33 -11.68
N LEU A 53 -8.46 -5.44 -11.22
CA LEU A 53 -7.70 -6.66 -10.92
C LEU A 53 -7.08 -7.25 -12.19
N VAL A 54 -5.77 -7.49 -12.15
CA VAL A 54 -5.05 -8.17 -13.25
C VAL A 54 -5.22 -9.69 -13.16
N ASP A 55 -5.18 -10.21 -11.93
CA ASP A 55 -5.40 -11.62 -11.62
C ASP A 55 -6.40 -11.70 -10.46
N PRO A 56 -7.64 -12.13 -10.69
CA PRO A 56 -8.68 -12.19 -9.67
C PRO A 56 -8.50 -13.36 -8.69
N ASP A 57 -7.60 -14.32 -8.98
CA ASP A 57 -7.47 -15.58 -8.24
C ASP A 57 -6.35 -15.55 -7.18
N ASN A 58 -5.45 -14.56 -7.22
CA ASN A 58 -4.46 -14.39 -6.16
C ASN A 58 -5.11 -13.98 -4.81
N GLY A 59 -4.40 -14.19 -3.71
CA GLY A 59 -4.95 -13.93 -2.37
C GLY A 59 -5.36 -12.47 -2.11
N TYR A 60 -4.62 -11.51 -2.67
CA TYR A 60 -4.89 -10.07 -2.61
C TYR A 60 -6.26 -9.75 -3.22
N ALA A 61 -6.54 -10.31 -4.39
CA ALA A 61 -7.77 -10.13 -5.14
C ALA A 61 -8.93 -10.83 -4.43
N ARG A 62 -8.78 -12.11 -4.08
CA ARG A 62 -9.81 -12.89 -3.39
C ARG A 62 -10.25 -12.23 -2.09
N LEU A 63 -9.31 -11.78 -1.26
CA LEU A 63 -9.63 -11.06 -0.01
C LEU A 63 -10.51 -9.82 -0.28
N ARG A 64 -10.13 -8.99 -1.26
CA ARG A 64 -10.86 -7.75 -1.57
C ARG A 64 -12.21 -8.04 -2.22
N LEU A 65 -12.27 -8.98 -3.14
CA LEU A 65 -13.53 -9.43 -3.74
C LEU A 65 -14.48 -10.00 -2.69
N GLU A 66 -13.97 -10.66 -1.64
CA GLU A 66 -14.79 -11.22 -0.57
C GLU A 66 -15.21 -10.17 0.48
N ARG A 67 -14.35 -9.18 0.77
CA ARG A 67 -14.52 -8.29 1.94
C ARG A 67 -14.90 -6.86 1.60
N TYR A 68 -14.56 -6.34 0.42
CA TYR A 68 -14.90 -4.98 -0.01
C TYR A 68 -16.33 -4.93 -0.55
N ARG A 69 -17.29 -4.98 0.39
CA ARG A 69 -18.74 -4.94 0.18
C ARG A 69 -19.44 -4.30 1.39
N PRO A 70 -20.70 -3.83 1.24
CA PRO A 70 -21.41 -3.08 2.28
C PRO A 70 -21.55 -3.85 3.58
N GLU A 71 -21.85 -5.16 3.54
CA GLU A 71 -22.11 -5.97 4.74
C GLU A 71 -20.84 -6.44 5.46
N ARG A 72 -19.66 -6.07 4.95
CA ARG A 72 -18.35 -6.47 5.50
C ARG A 72 -17.54 -5.22 5.84
N TRP A 73 -16.53 -4.88 5.06
CA TRP A 73 -15.72 -3.69 5.32
C TRP A 73 -16.52 -2.38 5.19
N GLY A 74 -17.58 -2.35 4.38
CA GLY A 74 -18.45 -1.18 4.28
C GLY A 74 -19.23 -0.88 5.57
N ALA A 75 -19.49 -1.90 6.40
CA ALA A 75 -20.21 -1.79 7.66
C ALA A 75 -19.30 -1.43 8.85
N LEU A 76 -17.99 -1.32 8.64
CA LEU A 76 -17.07 -0.86 9.69
C LEU A 76 -17.27 0.63 9.96
N ASP A 77 -17.10 1.02 11.23
CA ASP A 77 -17.16 2.41 11.63
C ASP A 77 -16.06 3.22 10.95
N ALA A 78 -16.44 4.38 10.41
CA ALA A 78 -15.49 5.33 9.86
C ALA A 78 -14.73 5.99 11.01
N TRP A 79 -13.41 5.90 10.97
CA TRP A 79 -12.54 6.37 12.04
C TRP A 79 -11.90 7.71 11.68
N TRP A 80 -12.17 8.73 12.51
CA TRP A 80 -11.52 10.05 12.44
C TRP A 80 -10.58 10.19 13.64
N PRO A 81 -9.33 9.68 13.56
CA PRO A 81 -8.44 9.64 14.71
C PRO A 81 -8.06 11.05 15.17
N ARG A 82 -7.85 11.18 16.49
CA ARG A 82 -7.10 12.29 17.06
C ARG A 82 -5.64 11.87 17.20
N VAL A 83 -4.74 12.75 16.80
CA VAL A 83 -3.31 12.50 16.72
C VAL A 83 -2.51 13.69 17.25
N ALA A 84 -1.25 13.44 17.56
CA ALA A 84 -0.26 14.47 17.84
C ALA A 84 1.07 14.08 17.17
N PRO A 85 1.92 15.04 16.77
CA PRO A 85 3.23 14.73 16.22
C PRO A 85 4.08 13.89 17.20
N ALA A 86 4.83 12.91 16.69
CA ALA A 86 5.84 12.24 17.48
C ALA A 86 7.08 13.13 17.57
N VAL A 87 7.63 13.31 18.78
CA VAL A 87 8.86 14.07 19.01
C VAL A 87 9.93 13.13 19.55
N ALA A 88 11.13 13.16 18.97
CA ALA A 88 12.24 12.31 19.36
C ALA A 88 12.59 12.50 20.85
N GLY A 89 12.77 11.40 21.57
CA GLY A 89 13.03 11.38 23.02
C GLY A 89 11.82 11.71 23.89
N ALA A 90 10.65 12.02 23.31
CA ALA A 90 9.44 12.32 24.04
C ALA A 90 8.43 11.16 23.99
N GLY A 91 7.70 10.96 25.09
CA GLY A 91 6.54 10.08 25.13
C GLY A 91 5.31 10.68 24.44
N ALA A 92 4.17 10.00 24.58
CA ALA A 92 2.89 10.53 24.11
C ALA A 92 2.54 11.86 24.80
N PRO A 93 2.06 12.87 24.06
CA PRO A 93 1.65 14.15 24.63
C PRO A 93 0.30 14.04 25.36
N ALA A 94 -0.05 15.08 26.11
CA ALA A 94 -1.33 15.18 26.82
C ALA A 94 -2.50 15.65 25.94
N ALA A 95 -2.21 16.28 24.79
CA ALA A 95 -3.21 16.85 23.91
C ALA A 95 -3.11 16.24 22.51
N PHE A 96 -4.27 15.97 21.91
CA PHE A 96 -4.43 15.39 20.58
C PHE A 96 -5.42 16.21 19.77
N GLU A 97 -5.18 16.33 18.48
CA GLU A 97 -6.02 17.07 17.53
C GLU A 97 -6.53 16.13 16.44
N PRO A 98 -7.68 16.38 15.80
CA PRO A 98 -8.10 15.59 14.65
C PRO A 98 -6.96 15.47 13.61
N ALA A 99 -6.66 14.25 13.16
CA ALA A 99 -5.65 14.01 12.12
C ALA A 99 -5.98 14.79 10.85
N VAL A 100 -7.27 14.74 10.48
CA VAL A 100 -7.90 15.49 9.41
C VAL A 100 -9.34 15.79 9.82
N GLY A 101 -9.88 16.91 9.32
CA GLY A 101 -11.29 17.26 9.49
C GLY A 101 -12.16 16.68 8.38
N ALA A 102 -13.44 16.44 8.67
CA ALA A 102 -14.43 16.22 7.62
C ALA A 102 -14.64 17.54 6.87
N PRO A 103 -14.44 17.57 5.54
CA PRO A 103 -14.62 18.80 4.78
C PRO A 103 -16.11 19.12 4.61
N ASP A 104 -16.45 20.42 4.69
CA ASP A 104 -17.82 20.90 4.45
C ASP A 104 -18.17 20.98 2.95
N VAL A 105 -17.15 21.16 2.11
CA VAL A 105 -17.27 21.28 0.65
C VAL A 105 -16.26 20.34 0.00
N LEU A 106 -16.66 19.68 -1.10
CA LEU A 106 -15.80 18.78 -1.85
C LEU A 106 -15.55 19.32 -3.26
N ASP A 107 -14.46 20.07 -3.40
CA ASP A 107 -13.87 20.45 -4.68
C ASP A 107 -12.44 19.90 -4.81
N GLU A 108 -11.79 20.11 -5.96
CA GLU A 108 -10.45 19.57 -6.22
C GLU A 108 -9.39 20.12 -5.26
N ALA A 109 -9.48 21.41 -4.92
CA ALA A 109 -8.56 22.06 -4.00
C ALA A 109 -8.70 21.48 -2.58
N THR A 110 -9.93 21.28 -2.13
CA THR A 110 -10.23 20.70 -0.81
C THR A 110 -9.82 19.24 -0.73
N LEU A 111 -10.06 18.44 -1.78
CA LEU A 111 -9.59 17.06 -1.84
C LEU A 111 -8.06 16.98 -1.82
N THR A 112 -7.38 17.87 -2.54
CA THR A 112 -5.93 17.95 -2.57
C THR A 112 -5.37 18.30 -1.19
N ALA A 113 -5.91 19.34 -0.54
CA ALA A 113 -5.49 19.75 0.81
C ALA A 113 -5.77 18.67 1.87
N LEU A 114 -6.93 18.00 1.78
CA LEU A 114 -7.26 16.85 2.63
C LEU A 114 -6.27 15.71 2.43
N GLY A 115 -5.92 15.41 1.18
CA GLY A 115 -4.94 14.38 0.84
C GLY A 115 -3.56 14.67 1.40
N GLU A 116 -3.06 15.90 1.25
CA GLU A 116 -1.78 16.33 1.79
C GLU A 116 -1.73 16.20 3.32
N ALA A 117 -2.77 16.70 4.01
CA ALA A 117 -2.87 16.59 5.46
C ALA A 117 -2.96 15.12 5.91
N ALA A 118 -3.75 14.30 5.22
CA ALA A 118 -3.87 12.88 5.51
C ALA A 118 -2.54 12.14 5.29
N PHE A 119 -1.77 12.51 4.26
CA PHE A 119 -0.51 11.86 3.94
C PHE A 119 0.51 11.94 5.09
N THR A 120 0.51 13.07 5.80
CA THR A 120 1.43 13.34 6.91
C THR A 120 0.85 12.98 8.27
N ARG A 121 -0.47 13.07 8.46
CA ARG A 121 -1.11 12.97 9.79
C ARG A 121 -2.03 11.77 9.99
N TYR A 122 -2.57 11.17 8.93
CA TYR A 122 -3.51 10.06 9.06
C TYR A 122 -2.75 8.75 9.32
N PRO A 123 -2.98 8.05 10.45
CA PRO A 123 -2.28 6.82 10.76
C PRO A 123 -2.75 5.69 9.82
N LEU A 124 -1.80 5.13 9.06
CA LEU A 124 -2.03 3.94 8.23
C LEU A 124 -1.92 2.65 9.05
N GLN A 125 -1.02 2.64 10.03
CA GLN A 125 -0.68 1.44 10.82
C GLN A 125 -0.30 1.85 12.24
N LEU A 126 -0.85 1.16 13.23
CA LEU A 126 -0.50 1.32 14.64
C LEU A 126 0.63 0.36 14.99
N GLU A 127 1.73 0.85 15.56
CA GLU A 127 2.92 0.04 15.82
C GLU A 127 3.52 0.38 17.19
N ALA A 128 2.94 -0.16 18.26
CA ALA A 128 3.40 0.07 19.63
C ALA A 128 4.92 -0.13 19.83
N ARG A 129 5.55 -1.01 19.04
CA ARG A 129 7.01 -1.26 19.05
C ARG A 129 7.84 -0.03 18.66
N LEU A 130 7.30 0.91 17.90
CA LEU A 130 7.99 2.15 17.53
C LEU A 130 8.29 3.04 18.73
N ALA A 131 7.57 2.90 19.85
CA ALA A 131 7.81 3.71 21.04
C ALA A 131 9.28 3.61 21.53
N ALA A 132 9.90 2.44 21.38
CA ALA A 132 11.31 2.24 21.72
C ALA A 132 12.24 3.04 20.80
N ALA A 133 12.02 3.00 19.49
CA ALA A 133 12.79 3.78 18.52
C ALA A 133 12.63 5.29 18.73
N LEU A 134 11.40 5.76 18.99
CA LEU A 134 11.09 7.17 19.25
C LEU A 134 11.79 7.69 20.52
N THR A 135 11.90 6.87 21.57
CA THR A 135 12.55 7.26 22.82
C THR A 135 14.08 7.23 22.74
N ALA A 136 14.64 6.40 21.84
CA ALA A 136 16.06 6.25 21.63
C ALA A 136 16.60 7.31 20.65
N ASP A 137 16.89 6.90 19.41
CA ASP A 137 17.36 7.77 18.34
C ASP A 137 16.65 7.36 17.03
N PRO A 138 15.51 7.99 16.70
CA PRO A 138 14.79 7.66 15.47
C PRO A 138 15.61 7.98 14.20
N ALA A 139 16.54 8.94 14.26
CA ALA A 139 17.41 9.25 13.12
C ALA A 139 18.39 8.10 12.84
N ALA A 140 18.83 7.34 13.85
CA ALA A 140 19.62 6.13 13.65
C ALA A 140 18.83 5.00 12.94
N CYS A 141 17.50 5.08 12.92
CA CYS A 141 16.63 4.20 12.13
C CYS A 141 16.31 4.78 10.74
N GLY A 142 16.86 5.93 10.38
CA GLY A 142 16.64 6.60 9.11
C GLY A 142 15.31 7.35 9.00
N PHE A 143 14.64 7.65 10.11
CA PHE A 143 13.58 8.66 10.10
C PHE A 143 14.17 10.05 9.89
N GLU A 144 13.47 10.89 9.13
CA GLU A 144 13.77 12.32 9.09
C GLU A 144 13.28 12.97 10.39
N VAL A 145 14.15 13.74 11.03
CA VAL A 145 13.84 14.44 12.28
C VAL A 145 14.03 15.93 12.08
N GLY A 146 12.95 16.69 12.23
CA GLY A 146 12.93 18.14 12.07
C GLY A 146 13.74 18.88 13.14
N PRO A 147 14.02 20.18 12.96
CA PRO A 147 14.75 21.00 13.94
C PRO A 147 14.09 21.09 15.32
N ASP A 148 12.77 20.90 15.38
CA ASP A 148 11.96 20.85 16.60
C ASP A 148 11.88 19.45 17.23
N GLY A 149 12.59 18.48 16.64
CA GLY A 149 12.59 17.08 17.06
C GLY A 149 11.40 16.27 16.56
N VAL A 150 10.50 16.86 15.76
CA VAL A 150 9.38 16.11 15.17
C VAL A 150 9.90 15.04 14.22
N VAL A 151 9.40 13.81 14.38
CA VAL A 151 9.75 12.66 13.55
C VAL A 151 8.78 12.58 12.38
N GLU A 152 9.26 12.87 11.17
CA GLU A 152 8.47 12.88 9.94
C GLU A 152 7.75 11.53 9.75
N GLY A 153 6.44 11.59 9.52
CA GLY A 153 5.64 10.41 9.23
C GLY A 153 5.27 9.52 10.42
N VAL A 154 5.58 9.95 11.65
CA VAL A 154 5.17 9.25 12.87
C VAL A 154 4.28 10.16 13.72
N VAL A 155 3.14 9.64 14.14
CA VAL A 155 2.19 10.34 15.02
C VAL A 155 1.86 9.51 16.23
N TRP A 156 1.58 10.13 17.37
CA TRP A 156 0.85 9.49 18.45
C TRP A 156 -0.63 9.51 18.13
N VAL A 157 -1.33 8.40 18.33
CA VAL A 157 -2.76 8.23 18.09
C VAL A 157 -3.47 8.04 19.42
N GLU A 158 -4.51 8.83 19.67
CA GLU A 158 -5.36 8.69 20.86
C GLU A 158 -6.26 7.45 20.72
N LEU A 159 -6.11 6.50 21.64
CA LEU A 159 -6.93 5.28 21.71
C LEU A 159 -7.50 5.10 23.12
N PRO A 160 -8.63 4.36 23.29
CA PRO A 160 -9.24 4.13 24.59
C PRO A 160 -8.32 3.45 25.62
N ASP A 161 -7.42 2.58 25.15
CA ASP A 161 -6.46 1.84 26.00
C ASP A 161 -5.14 2.59 26.21
N GLY A 162 -5.07 3.86 25.78
CA GLY A 162 -3.91 4.73 25.87
C GLY A 162 -3.26 5.00 24.51
N PRO A 163 -2.49 6.10 24.39
CA PRO A 163 -1.91 6.49 23.11
C PRO A 163 -0.94 5.45 22.54
N GLN A 164 -0.93 5.30 21.23
CA GLN A 164 0.02 4.44 20.52
C GLN A 164 0.65 5.18 19.33
N PRO A 165 1.94 4.92 19.03
CA PRO A 165 2.54 5.48 17.84
C PRO A 165 1.96 4.81 16.58
N GLY A 166 1.76 5.60 15.54
CA GLY A 166 1.30 5.17 14.24
C GLY A 166 2.16 5.74 13.12
N LEU A 167 2.33 4.95 12.06
CA LEU A 167 3.00 5.35 10.83
C LEU A 167 1.98 6.00 9.88
N THR A 168 2.36 7.09 9.26
CA THR A 168 1.62 7.72 8.16
C THR A 168 2.33 7.44 6.83
N CYS A 169 1.75 7.87 5.69
CA CYS A 169 2.38 7.68 4.38
C CYS A 169 3.78 8.30 4.31
N ALA A 170 3.95 9.46 4.97
CA ALA A 170 5.18 10.24 4.96
C ALA A 170 6.39 9.51 5.58
N ALA A 171 6.19 8.51 6.45
CA ALA A 171 7.33 7.78 7.04
C ALA A 171 8.18 7.10 5.95
N CYS A 172 7.50 6.43 5.02
CA CYS A 172 8.15 5.79 3.88
C CYS A 172 8.34 6.75 2.71
N HIS A 173 7.43 7.70 2.53
CA HIS A 173 7.35 8.52 1.32
C HIS A 173 7.63 10.01 1.55
N GLY A 174 8.40 10.36 2.58
CA GLY A 174 8.85 11.72 2.89
C GLY A 174 10.37 11.91 2.74
N GLY A 175 11.04 11.14 1.86
CA GLY A 175 12.50 11.17 1.75
C GLY A 175 13.05 12.44 1.09
N GLY A 176 13.92 13.17 1.80
CA GLY A 176 14.59 14.37 1.28
C GLY A 176 13.68 15.61 1.19
N PRO A 177 13.86 16.52 0.21
CA PRO A 177 13.23 17.85 0.21
C PRO A 177 11.74 17.87 -0.19
N GLY A 178 11.02 16.74 -0.12
CA GLY A 178 9.60 16.74 -0.49
C GLY A 178 8.88 15.40 -0.31
N LEU A 179 7.56 15.51 -0.14
CA LEU A 179 6.66 14.37 -0.03
C LEU A 179 6.53 13.61 -1.36
N GLY A 180 6.18 12.33 -1.26
CA GLY A 180 6.06 11.41 -2.38
C GLY A 180 7.37 10.68 -2.76
N ARG A 181 8.54 11.18 -2.34
CA ARG A 181 9.81 10.48 -2.55
C ARG A 181 9.99 9.33 -1.55
N ALA A 182 10.48 8.20 -2.03
CA ALA A 182 10.91 7.12 -1.15
C ALA A 182 12.00 7.61 -0.18
N ASN A 183 11.91 7.23 1.09
CA ASN A 183 12.97 7.42 2.08
C ASN A 183 13.94 6.21 2.01
N PRO A 184 15.11 6.33 1.38
CA PRO A 184 16.06 5.22 1.25
C PRO A 184 16.82 4.93 2.56
N ALA A 185 16.77 5.84 3.53
CA ALA A 185 17.47 5.70 4.81
C ALA A 185 16.64 4.91 5.83
N LEU A 186 15.30 4.93 5.74
CA LEU A 186 14.41 4.27 6.68
C LEU A 186 14.68 2.75 6.78
N ASP A 187 15.13 2.31 7.96
CA ASP A 187 15.22 0.90 8.34
C ASP A 187 14.08 0.57 9.31
N LEU A 188 12.89 0.37 8.75
CA LEU A 188 11.68 0.12 9.54
C LEU A 188 11.79 -1.16 10.37
N ALA A 189 12.45 -2.21 9.86
CA ALA A 189 12.69 -3.43 10.62
C ALA A 189 13.51 -3.14 11.87
N ALA A 190 14.62 -2.40 11.75
CA ALA A 190 15.45 -2.00 12.88
C ALA A 190 14.68 -1.16 13.90
N ALA A 191 13.83 -0.24 13.43
CA ALA A 191 12.97 0.55 14.31
C ALA A 191 11.97 -0.31 15.09
N LEU A 192 11.34 -1.30 14.44
CA LEU A 192 10.39 -2.20 15.08
C LEU A 192 11.04 -3.21 16.03
N THR A 193 12.32 -3.52 15.87
CA THR A 193 13.09 -4.41 16.75
C THR A 193 13.93 -3.68 17.79
N GLY A 194 13.98 -2.35 17.75
CA GLY A 194 14.83 -1.53 18.64
C GLY A 194 16.32 -1.72 18.40
N THR A 195 16.73 -2.04 17.17
CA THR A 195 18.13 -2.31 16.78
C THR A 195 18.66 -1.28 15.78
N CYS A 196 18.25 -0.02 15.90
CA CYS A 196 18.69 1.04 14.98
C CYS A 196 20.21 1.20 14.96
N GLY A 197 20.77 1.50 13.77
CA GLY A 197 22.21 1.49 13.53
C GLY A 197 22.86 0.10 13.44
N VAL A 198 22.10 -0.99 13.64
CA VAL A 198 22.57 -2.37 13.45
C VAL A 198 21.89 -2.95 12.20
N PRO A 199 22.63 -3.65 11.32
CA PRO A 199 22.03 -4.32 10.16
C PRO A 199 20.86 -5.23 10.58
N SER A 200 19.66 -4.89 10.11
CA SER A 200 18.43 -5.67 10.33
C SER A 200 18.11 -6.56 9.12
N GLY A 201 17.09 -7.41 9.23
CA GLY A 201 16.72 -8.37 8.18
C GLY A 201 16.33 -7.72 6.84
N TRP A 202 15.67 -6.56 6.86
CA TRP A 202 15.20 -5.90 5.62
C TRP A 202 16.24 -4.94 5.06
N GLY A 203 16.95 -4.25 5.95
CA GLY A 203 17.86 -3.15 5.65
C GLY A 203 17.13 -1.84 5.27
N PRO A 204 17.87 -0.74 5.14
CA PRO A 204 17.33 0.58 4.80
C PRO A 204 16.58 0.63 3.46
N GLY A 205 15.58 1.50 3.39
CA GLY A 205 14.83 1.81 2.17
C GLY A 205 13.89 0.70 1.70
N ARG A 206 13.68 -0.32 2.54
CA ARG A 206 12.85 -1.49 2.23
C ARG A 206 11.81 -1.71 3.32
N VAL A 207 10.61 -2.09 2.89
CA VAL A 207 9.49 -2.39 3.78
C VAL A 207 8.73 -3.61 3.27
N ASP A 208 8.22 -4.38 4.23
CA ASP A 208 7.20 -5.39 3.96
C ASP A 208 5.85 -4.84 4.39
N VAL A 209 5.03 -4.45 3.41
CA VAL A 209 3.67 -3.92 3.62
C VAL A 209 2.60 -4.98 3.33
N THR A 210 3.02 -6.24 3.19
CA THR A 210 2.11 -7.34 2.87
C THR A 210 1.88 -8.20 4.08
N ALA A 211 0.61 -8.28 4.50
CA ALA A 211 0.18 -9.14 5.59
C ALA A 211 -0.06 -10.59 5.10
N ASP A 212 0.85 -11.14 4.30
CA ASP A 212 0.76 -12.50 3.74
C ASP A 212 1.50 -13.56 4.57
N GLY A 213 2.17 -13.15 5.64
CA GLY A 213 2.98 -14.04 6.46
C GLY A 213 4.27 -14.49 5.78
N VAL A 214 4.62 -13.91 4.62
CA VAL A 214 5.87 -14.16 3.92
C VAL A 214 6.72 -12.89 4.00
N GLU A 215 7.85 -12.98 4.69
CA GLU A 215 8.80 -11.87 4.76
C GLU A 215 9.45 -11.64 3.39
N ASN A 216 8.99 -10.60 2.68
CA ASN A 216 9.41 -10.29 1.32
C ASN A 216 9.52 -8.78 1.09
N PRO A 217 10.38 -8.10 1.87
CA PRO A 217 10.51 -6.65 1.84
C PRO A 217 10.91 -6.14 0.46
N THR A 218 10.30 -5.04 0.04
CA THR A 218 10.59 -4.39 -1.24
C THR A 218 11.08 -2.97 -1.04
N ALA A 219 11.89 -2.48 -1.96
CA ALA A 219 12.28 -1.08 -2.00
C ALA A 219 11.04 -0.18 -2.02
N ILE A 220 11.03 0.81 -1.14
CA ILE A 220 9.94 1.79 -1.05
C ILE A 220 9.77 2.45 -2.42
N PRO A 221 8.57 2.45 -3.02
CA PRO A 221 8.35 3.07 -4.31
C PRO A 221 8.31 4.60 -4.19
N ASP A 222 8.80 5.28 -5.21
CA ASP A 222 8.55 6.71 -5.42
C ASP A 222 7.12 6.91 -5.94
N LEU A 223 6.34 7.73 -5.24
CA LEU A 223 4.94 8.00 -5.56
C LEU A 223 4.77 9.19 -6.51
N ARG A 224 5.80 10.02 -6.70
CA ARG A 224 5.69 11.20 -7.57
C ARG A 224 5.17 10.87 -8.98
N PRO A 225 5.62 9.79 -9.66
CA PRO A 225 5.09 9.46 -10.98
C PRO A 225 3.87 8.53 -10.94
N VAL A 226 3.13 8.41 -9.82
CA VAL A 226 2.07 7.40 -9.69
C VAL A 226 1.00 7.53 -10.77
N ARG A 227 0.61 8.76 -11.17
CA ARG A 227 -0.36 8.98 -12.26
C ARG A 227 0.08 8.43 -13.61
N MET A 228 1.37 8.26 -13.81
CA MET A 228 1.96 7.76 -15.06
C MET A 228 2.10 6.24 -15.08
N GLN A 229 2.02 5.58 -13.91
CA GLN A 229 2.11 4.13 -13.84
C GLN A 229 0.88 3.50 -14.50
N ALA A 230 1.07 2.49 -15.35
CA ALA A 230 -0.03 1.70 -15.89
C ALA A 230 -0.60 0.70 -14.87
N PHE A 231 0.22 0.29 -13.90
CA PHE A 231 -0.14 -0.70 -12.88
C PHE A 231 0.34 -0.28 -11.49
N LEU A 232 -0.39 -0.68 -10.45
CA LEU A 232 0.04 -0.57 -9.05
C LEU A 232 0.69 -1.89 -8.59
N HIS A 233 1.40 -1.81 -7.46
CA HIS A 233 2.28 -2.86 -6.92
C HIS A 233 3.44 -3.24 -7.83
N ARG A 234 4.47 -3.85 -7.24
CA ARG A 234 5.65 -4.35 -7.98
C ARG A 234 5.28 -5.50 -8.93
N ALA A 235 4.36 -6.36 -8.52
CA ALA A 235 3.81 -7.45 -9.33
C ALA A 235 2.68 -7.00 -10.28
N GLY A 236 2.32 -5.71 -10.30
CA GLY A 236 1.30 -5.23 -11.24
C GLY A 236 -0.09 -5.79 -11.00
N SER A 237 -0.48 -6.06 -9.75
CA SER A 237 -1.73 -6.76 -9.41
C SER A 237 -2.99 -5.94 -9.70
N LEU A 238 -2.84 -4.62 -9.91
CA LEU A 238 -3.92 -3.70 -10.26
C LEU A 238 -3.53 -2.84 -11.47
N ARG A 239 -4.46 -2.63 -12.40
CA ARG A 239 -4.43 -1.52 -13.37
C ARG A 239 -4.62 -0.21 -12.63
N ASN A 240 -3.88 0.82 -13.00
CA ASN A 240 -3.88 2.07 -12.27
C ASN A 240 -4.79 3.12 -12.93
N ASP A 241 -5.62 3.75 -12.11
CA ASP A 241 -6.30 5.01 -12.34
C ASP A 241 -6.50 5.70 -10.97
N ARG A 242 -7.06 6.92 -10.94
CA ARG A 242 -7.22 7.68 -9.68
C ARG A 242 -8.19 7.00 -8.71
N LEU A 243 -9.30 6.43 -9.17
CA LEU A 243 -10.27 5.75 -8.29
C LEU A 243 -9.75 4.40 -7.80
N VAL A 244 -8.96 3.70 -8.61
CA VAL A 244 -8.25 2.50 -8.18
C VAL A 244 -7.20 2.86 -7.13
N LEU A 245 -6.51 4.00 -7.27
CA LEU A 245 -5.60 4.49 -6.24
C LEU A 245 -6.35 4.80 -4.93
N ALA A 246 -7.53 5.42 -5.00
CA ALA A 246 -8.40 5.65 -3.84
C ALA A 246 -8.81 4.32 -3.16
N MET A 247 -9.38 3.38 -3.92
CA MET A 247 -9.76 2.04 -3.42
C MET A 247 -8.56 1.28 -2.84
N ARG A 248 -7.41 1.33 -3.51
CA ARG A 248 -6.18 0.68 -3.05
C ARG A 248 -5.71 1.25 -1.72
N THR A 249 -5.83 2.57 -1.53
CA THR A 249 -5.45 3.31 -0.33
C THR A 249 -6.43 3.00 0.81
N GLU A 250 -7.74 3.03 0.54
CA GLU A 250 -8.77 2.66 1.52
C GLU A 250 -8.55 1.23 2.03
N THR A 251 -8.39 0.27 1.10
CA THR A 251 -8.17 -1.13 1.44
C THR A 251 -6.80 -1.39 2.07
N LEU A 252 -5.79 -0.56 1.82
CA LEU A 252 -4.51 -0.62 2.54
C LEU A 252 -4.72 -0.33 4.02
N ILE A 253 -5.29 0.84 4.32
CA ILE A 253 -5.53 1.31 5.70
C ILE A 253 -6.41 0.33 6.45
N LEU A 254 -7.52 -0.11 5.84
CA LEU A 254 -8.39 -1.16 6.37
C LEU A 254 -7.60 -2.39 6.82
N THR A 255 -6.75 -2.93 5.94
CA THR A 255 -5.98 -4.16 6.25
C THR A 255 -4.87 -3.91 7.27
N SER A 256 -4.20 -2.76 7.22
CA SER A 256 -3.14 -2.38 8.15
C SER A 256 -3.66 -2.12 9.58
N LEU A 257 -4.94 -1.76 9.72
CA LEU A 257 -5.64 -1.63 11.00
C LEU A 257 -6.40 -2.91 11.41
N GLY A 258 -6.08 -4.05 10.79
CA GLY A 258 -6.66 -5.34 11.11
C GLY A 258 -8.17 -5.44 10.85
N ALA A 259 -8.70 -4.62 9.94
CA ALA A 259 -10.13 -4.51 9.63
C ALA A 259 -11.02 -4.25 10.87
N SER A 260 -10.49 -3.53 11.87
CA SER A 260 -11.22 -3.13 13.07
C SER A 260 -12.08 -1.88 12.85
N VAL A 261 -11.59 -0.98 12.00
CA VAL A 261 -12.23 0.26 11.57
C VAL A 261 -11.85 0.54 10.12
N ARG A 262 -12.52 1.50 9.48
CA ARG A 262 -12.19 1.95 8.13
C ARG A 262 -11.85 3.44 8.09
N PRO A 263 -10.98 3.90 7.17
CA PRO A 263 -10.90 5.31 6.91
C PRO A 263 -12.21 5.80 6.28
N PRO A 264 -12.61 7.05 6.54
CA PRO A 264 -13.66 7.69 5.77
C PRO A 264 -13.30 7.65 4.27
N PRO A 265 -14.19 7.24 3.36
CA PRO A 265 -13.87 7.15 1.93
C PRO A 265 -13.31 8.44 1.33
N VAL A 266 -13.78 9.60 1.84
CA VAL A 266 -13.28 10.93 1.45
C VAL A 266 -11.79 11.12 1.74
N VAL A 267 -11.25 10.50 2.80
CA VAL A 267 -9.81 10.54 3.10
C VAL A 267 -9.02 9.77 2.05
N ALA A 268 -9.49 8.59 1.66
CA ALA A 268 -8.85 7.79 0.61
C ALA A 268 -8.92 8.48 -0.77
N LEU A 269 -10.05 9.12 -1.09
CA LEU A 269 -10.21 9.92 -2.30
C LEU A 269 -9.29 11.14 -2.28
N GLY A 270 -9.23 11.90 -1.18
CA GLY A 270 -8.33 13.05 -1.03
C GLY A 270 -6.86 12.65 -1.20
N LEU A 271 -6.43 11.57 -0.52
CA LEU A 271 -5.10 11.00 -0.68
C LEU A 271 -4.80 10.67 -2.16
N SER A 272 -5.75 10.05 -2.87
CA SER A 272 -5.57 9.75 -4.29
C SER A 272 -5.41 11.02 -5.14
N TRP A 273 -6.18 12.07 -4.86
CA TRP A 273 -6.16 13.34 -5.60
C TRP A 273 -4.79 14.03 -5.46
N TRP A 274 -4.34 14.16 -4.22
CA TRP A 274 -3.05 14.77 -3.92
C TRP A 274 -1.89 13.94 -4.49
N MET A 275 -1.89 12.62 -4.31
CA MET A 275 -0.85 11.75 -4.87
C MET A 275 -0.81 11.80 -6.40
N TRP A 276 -1.96 11.97 -7.05
CA TRP A 276 -2.04 12.12 -8.50
C TRP A 276 -1.35 13.42 -8.98
N GLY A 277 -1.49 14.51 -8.21
CA GLY A 277 -0.88 15.82 -8.48
C GLY A 277 0.64 15.89 -8.25
N LEU A 278 1.23 14.97 -7.47
CA LEU A 278 2.69 14.97 -7.19
C LEU A 278 3.56 14.98 -8.45
N ALA A 279 3.06 14.43 -9.55
CA ALA A 279 3.76 14.38 -10.83
C ALA A 279 3.96 15.75 -11.48
N ASP A 280 3.22 16.79 -11.07
CA ASP A 280 3.40 18.16 -11.55
C ASP A 280 4.72 18.79 -11.06
N GLY A 281 5.27 18.29 -9.96
CA GLY A 281 6.58 18.70 -9.45
C GLY A 281 7.77 17.95 -10.06
N LEU A 282 7.56 17.04 -11.01
CA LEU A 282 8.64 16.28 -11.63
C LEU A 282 9.41 17.12 -12.66
N PRO A 283 10.74 16.94 -12.76
CA PRO A 283 11.52 17.61 -13.79
C PRO A 283 11.08 17.12 -15.19
N PRO A 284 11.20 17.99 -16.23
CA PRO A 284 10.93 17.58 -17.60
C PRO A 284 11.88 16.45 -18.03
N THR A 285 11.44 15.65 -19.00
CA THR A 285 12.28 14.58 -19.56
C THR A 285 13.37 15.19 -20.45
N PRO A 286 14.66 14.87 -20.26
CA PRO A 286 15.72 15.34 -21.14
C PRO A 286 15.55 14.82 -22.58
N GLU A 287 15.92 15.63 -23.57
CA GLU A 287 15.90 15.23 -24.99
C GLU A 287 17.20 14.52 -25.41
N ASP A 288 18.30 14.78 -24.71
CA ASP A 288 19.59 14.17 -24.98
C ASP A 288 19.52 12.65 -24.82
N GLY A 289 19.87 11.92 -25.88
CA GLY A 289 19.82 10.46 -25.91
C GLY A 289 18.43 9.87 -26.18
N ALA A 290 17.40 10.67 -26.51
CA ALA A 290 16.06 10.19 -26.81
C ALA A 290 16.02 9.14 -27.94
N GLU A 291 16.85 9.29 -28.98
CA GLU A 291 16.96 8.30 -30.06
C GLU A 291 17.50 6.96 -29.56
N VAL A 292 18.57 6.99 -28.74
CA VAL A 292 19.14 5.79 -28.11
C VAL A 292 18.12 5.14 -27.17
N PHE A 293 17.45 5.94 -26.35
CA PHE A 293 16.41 5.47 -25.44
C PHE A 293 15.27 4.80 -26.21
N THR A 294 14.75 5.43 -27.25
CA THR A 294 13.68 4.86 -28.09
C THR A 294 14.11 3.53 -28.70
N ALA A 295 15.32 3.47 -29.26
CA ALA A 295 15.84 2.28 -29.91
C ALA A 295 16.14 1.11 -28.93
N ARG A 296 16.47 1.40 -27.66
CA ARG A 296 16.98 0.39 -26.70
C ARG A 296 16.04 0.08 -25.54
N CYS A 297 15.26 1.06 -25.11
CA CYS A 297 14.42 1.03 -23.91
C CYS A 297 12.92 1.17 -24.25
N GLY A 298 12.60 1.81 -25.38
CA GLY A 298 11.23 2.10 -25.80
C GLY A 298 10.33 0.87 -25.87
N GLY A 299 10.86 -0.32 -26.22
CA GLY A 299 10.07 -1.55 -26.27
C GLY A 299 9.42 -1.97 -24.93
N CYS A 300 9.92 -1.46 -23.80
CA CYS A 300 9.28 -1.65 -22.49
C CYS A 300 8.76 -0.33 -21.90
N HIS A 301 9.36 0.82 -22.24
CA HIS A 301 9.13 2.12 -21.61
C HIS A 301 8.53 3.15 -22.59
N ASP A 302 7.51 2.77 -23.35
CA ASP A 302 6.83 3.62 -24.35
C ASP A 302 5.58 4.35 -23.84
N GLY A 303 5.13 4.05 -22.62
CA GLY A 303 3.97 4.68 -22.01
C GLY A 303 4.24 6.05 -21.37
N PRO A 304 3.20 6.68 -20.80
CA PRO A 304 3.31 7.96 -20.10
C PRO A 304 4.43 7.95 -19.06
N GLY A 305 5.28 8.97 -19.06
CA GLY A 305 6.43 9.05 -18.15
C GLY A 305 7.42 7.89 -18.28
N GLY A 306 7.43 7.17 -19.39
CA GLY A 306 8.22 5.97 -19.60
C GLY A 306 7.71 4.74 -18.83
N ALA A 307 6.44 4.71 -18.40
CA ALA A 307 5.85 3.48 -17.86
C ALA A 307 5.62 2.45 -18.97
N GLY A 308 5.36 1.19 -18.60
CA GLY A 308 5.14 0.12 -19.57
C GLY A 308 4.05 -0.86 -19.18
N GLN A 309 3.75 -1.75 -20.12
CA GLN A 309 2.94 -2.94 -19.84
C GLN A 309 3.65 -3.89 -18.87
N LEU A 310 2.91 -4.84 -18.29
CA LEU A 310 3.53 -5.88 -17.49
C LEU A 310 4.54 -6.66 -18.32
N ALA A 311 5.77 -6.78 -17.82
CA ALA A 311 6.83 -7.53 -18.48
C ALA A 311 7.01 -8.90 -17.81
N PRO A 312 7.41 -9.94 -18.56
CA PRO A 312 8.02 -11.11 -17.96
C PRO A 312 9.22 -10.71 -17.08
N LEU A 313 9.67 -11.65 -16.26
CA LEU A 313 10.81 -11.54 -15.35
C LEU A 313 11.97 -10.71 -15.95
N SER A 314 12.31 -9.62 -15.28
CA SER A 314 13.42 -8.73 -15.67
C SER A 314 14.53 -8.76 -14.63
N ALA A 315 15.76 -8.46 -15.08
CA ALA A 315 16.93 -8.42 -14.21
C ALA A 315 16.73 -7.45 -13.03
N GLY A 316 16.96 -7.93 -11.81
CA GLY A 316 16.86 -7.14 -10.57
C GLY A 316 15.47 -7.14 -9.92
N THR A 317 14.46 -7.78 -10.52
CA THR A 317 13.17 -8.00 -9.87
C THR A 317 13.26 -9.18 -8.90
N ASP A 318 12.80 -8.98 -7.67
CA ASP A 318 12.73 -10.03 -6.66
C ASP A 318 11.61 -11.02 -7.01
N MET A 319 12.01 -12.28 -7.21
CA MET A 319 11.08 -13.34 -7.60
C MET A 319 10.05 -13.67 -6.54
N ALA A 320 10.39 -13.53 -5.26
CA ALA A 320 9.44 -13.79 -4.17
C ALA A 320 8.19 -12.90 -4.29
N VAL A 321 8.35 -11.68 -4.83
CA VAL A 321 7.26 -10.74 -5.05
C VAL A 321 6.37 -11.16 -6.22
N LEU A 322 6.96 -11.68 -7.30
CA LEU A 322 6.24 -12.02 -8.53
C LEU A 322 5.53 -13.38 -8.45
N THR A 323 6.04 -14.29 -7.63
CA THR A 323 5.51 -15.64 -7.43
C THR A 323 4.78 -15.80 -6.11
N SER A 324 4.61 -14.73 -5.33
CA SER A 324 3.83 -14.79 -4.09
C SER A 324 2.40 -15.23 -4.42
N PRO A 325 1.85 -16.27 -3.76
CA PRO A 325 0.45 -16.67 -3.98
C PRO A 325 -0.54 -15.56 -3.59
N GLU A 326 -0.11 -14.62 -2.76
CA GLU A 326 -0.95 -13.54 -2.30
C GLU A 326 -1.02 -12.37 -3.28
N ARG A 327 -0.01 -12.13 -4.12
CA ARG A 327 -0.01 -10.92 -4.99
C ARG A 327 0.65 -11.08 -6.34
N GLY A 328 1.34 -12.19 -6.54
CA GLY A 328 2.06 -12.48 -7.76
C GLY A 328 1.11 -12.57 -8.94
N THR A 329 1.54 -12.01 -10.07
CA THR A 329 0.88 -12.16 -11.38
C THR A 329 1.77 -12.95 -12.35
N GLY A 330 2.93 -13.42 -11.88
CA GLY A 330 4.00 -13.96 -12.73
C GLY A 330 4.72 -12.90 -13.58
N ARG A 331 4.33 -11.62 -13.48
CA ARG A 331 4.88 -10.52 -14.27
C ARG A 331 5.27 -9.34 -13.38
N ALA A 332 6.26 -8.58 -13.82
CA ALA A 332 6.71 -7.37 -13.14
C ALA A 332 6.04 -6.14 -13.77
N ARG A 333 5.66 -5.17 -12.94
CA ARG A 333 5.35 -3.83 -13.43
C ARG A 333 6.60 -3.18 -13.99
N VAL A 334 6.53 -2.67 -15.21
CA VAL A 334 7.54 -1.75 -15.75
C VAL A 334 7.28 -0.33 -15.19
N PRO A 335 8.15 0.18 -14.30
CA PRO A 335 7.88 1.44 -13.59
C PRO A 335 8.06 2.65 -14.52
N ALA A 336 7.24 3.69 -14.32
CA ALA A 336 7.50 5.01 -14.90
C ALA A 336 8.92 5.52 -14.53
N LEU A 337 9.60 6.12 -15.51
CA LEU A 337 10.94 6.69 -15.40
C LEU A 337 10.94 8.20 -15.17
N ALA A 338 9.78 8.86 -15.21
CA ALA A 338 9.69 10.25 -14.79
C ALA A 338 10.21 10.41 -13.34
N GLY A 339 11.09 11.40 -13.13
CA GLY A 339 11.78 11.61 -11.86
C GLY A 339 12.83 10.56 -11.50
N LEU A 340 13.31 9.74 -12.44
CA LEU A 340 14.28 8.69 -12.13
C LEU A 340 15.66 9.23 -11.73
N GLY A 341 16.04 10.43 -12.20
CA GLY A 341 17.39 10.98 -11.98
C GLY A 341 17.77 11.24 -10.52
N ASP A 342 16.78 11.34 -9.63
CA ASP A 342 16.96 11.56 -8.19
C ASP A 342 16.32 10.45 -7.34
N ARG A 343 15.90 9.35 -7.98
CA ARG A 343 15.28 8.20 -7.32
C ARG A 343 16.33 7.20 -6.88
N ALA A 344 16.32 6.84 -5.61
CA ALA A 344 17.12 5.77 -5.06
C ALA A 344 16.36 5.04 -3.93
N PRO A 345 16.58 3.73 -3.74
CA PRO A 345 17.24 2.81 -4.67
C PRO A 345 16.32 2.36 -5.82
N LEU A 346 16.89 1.74 -6.84
CA LEU A 346 16.21 1.23 -8.04
C LEU A 346 15.96 -0.28 -7.97
N PHE A 347 15.04 -0.76 -8.83
CA PHE A 347 14.46 -2.11 -8.80
C PHE A 347 13.62 -2.42 -7.56
N SER A 348 12.92 -3.56 -7.57
CA SER A 348 12.04 -3.93 -6.45
C SER A 348 12.82 -4.34 -5.20
N GLY A 349 14.04 -4.85 -5.35
CA GLY A 349 14.91 -5.23 -4.22
C GLY A 349 15.91 -4.14 -3.80
N GLY A 350 15.94 -2.99 -4.47
CA GLY A 350 16.96 -1.96 -4.22
C GLY A 350 18.34 -2.32 -4.77
N ALA A 351 18.41 -3.14 -5.83
CA ALA A 351 19.66 -3.74 -6.34
C ALA A 351 20.62 -2.73 -6.98
N ALA A 352 20.16 -1.53 -7.34
CA ALA A 352 21.01 -0.45 -7.83
C ALA A 352 20.72 0.83 -7.05
N ARG A 353 21.77 1.58 -6.70
CA ARG A 353 21.62 2.85 -5.98
C ARG A 353 21.14 3.98 -6.88
N ASP A 354 21.57 3.97 -8.13
CA ASP A 354 21.39 5.03 -9.11
C ASP A 354 21.36 4.46 -10.53
N LEU A 355 21.21 5.34 -11.53
CA LEU A 355 21.21 5.01 -12.95
C LEU A 355 22.53 4.42 -13.43
N ASP A 356 23.68 4.85 -12.91
CA ASP A 356 24.98 4.32 -13.28
C ASP A 356 25.08 2.83 -12.92
N GLY A 357 24.51 2.41 -11.78
CA GLY A 357 24.34 1.00 -11.42
C GLY A 357 23.39 0.21 -12.33
N VAL A 358 22.58 0.87 -13.16
CA VAL A 358 21.67 0.24 -14.14
C VAL A 358 22.30 0.12 -15.51
N VAL A 359 22.86 1.21 -16.04
CA VAL A 359 23.34 1.30 -17.43
C VAL A 359 24.86 1.18 -17.56
N GLY A 360 25.59 1.22 -16.45
CA GLY A 360 27.05 1.22 -16.44
C GLY A 360 27.67 -0.08 -16.97
N PRO A 361 28.88 0.00 -17.57
CA PRO A 361 29.56 -1.13 -18.21
C PRO A 361 29.89 -2.28 -17.26
N GLN A 362 29.89 -2.04 -15.94
CA GLN A 362 30.21 -3.05 -14.92
C GLN A 362 29.18 -4.18 -14.81
N ARG A 363 27.97 -4.06 -15.39
CA ARG A 363 27.00 -5.16 -15.47
C ARG A 363 27.43 -6.31 -16.38
N GLY A 364 28.44 -6.11 -17.24
CA GLY A 364 28.91 -7.15 -18.16
C GLY A 364 29.69 -8.31 -17.51
N GLY A 365 30.05 -8.23 -16.21
CA GLY A 365 31.03 -9.15 -15.61
C GLY A 365 30.59 -9.93 -14.37
N ALA A 366 29.55 -9.51 -13.65
CA ALA A 366 29.10 -10.18 -12.44
C ALA A 366 27.59 -10.38 -12.50
N GLY A 367 27.16 -11.65 -12.41
CA GLY A 367 25.75 -11.98 -12.19
C GLY A 367 25.20 -11.25 -10.95
N PRO A 368 23.86 -11.17 -10.82
CA PRO A 368 23.25 -10.49 -9.67
C PRO A 368 23.86 -11.03 -8.37
N PRO A 369 24.24 -10.15 -7.41
CA PRO A 369 24.66 -10.63 -6.09
C PRO A 369 23.54 -11.51 -5.54
N GLU A 370 23.88 -12.72 -5.08
CA GLU A 370 22.91 -13.62 -4.46
C GLU A 370 22.18 -12.86 -3.34
N PRO A 371 20.85 -12.69 -3.42
CA PRO A 371 20.11 -12.10 -2.32
C PRO A 371 20.21 -13.04 -1.12
N GLY A 372 20.84 -12.58 -0.04
CA GLY A 372 20.80 -13.25 1.26
C GLY A 372 22.07 -13.97 1.73
N ARG A 373 23.22 -13.88 1.03
CA ARG A 373 24.47 -14.41 1.60
C ARG A 373 25.13 -13.41 2.55
N ALA A 374 24.56 -13.28 3.75
CA ALA A 374 25.29 -12.71 4.87
C ALA A 374 26.62 -13.46 5.06
N PRO A 375 27.73 -12.79 5.42
CA PRO A 375 29.01 -13.46 5.68
C PRO A 375 28.78 -14.56 6.73
N ARG A 376 29.23 -15.78 6.43
CA ARG A 376 29.12 -16.94 7.34
C ARG A 376 29.99 -16.73 8.59
N GLY A 377 29.49 -15.94 9.53
CA GLY A 377 29.90 -16.00 10.93
C GLY A 377 29.25 -17.23 11.56
N GLY A 378 30.05 -18.19 12.02
CA GLY A 378 29.57 -19.44 12.60
C GLY A 378 28.72 -19.23 13.85
N ALA A 379 27.40 -19.24 13.71
CA ALA A 379 26.47 -19.29 14.84
C ALA A 379 26.31 -20.74 15.31
N ARG A 380 26.69 -21.00 16.57
CA ARG A 380 26.34 -22.23 17.29
C ARG A 380 24.82 -22.35 17.40
N ARG A 381 24.29 -23.54 17.09
CA ARG A 381 22.89 -23.90 17.41
C ARG A 381 22.71 -23.85 18.92
N VAL A 382 21.83 -22.98 19.39
CA VAL A 382 21.24 -23.09 20.74
C VAL A 382 19.97 -23.93 20.58
N ALA A 383 19.90 -25.04 21.29
CA ALA A 383 18.74 -25.92 21.29
C ALA A 383 17.58 -25.26 22.05
N SER A 384 16.42 -25.15 21.40
CA SER A 384 15.18 -24.71 22.04
C SER A 384 14.61 -25.83 22.93
N ALA A 385 14.31 -25.50 24.18
CA ALA A 385 13.61 -26.39 25.10
C ALA A 385 12.10 -26.48 24.76
N PRO A 386 11.43 -27.61 25.03
CA PRO A 386 10.00 -27.75 24.77
C PRO A 386 9.16 -27.06 25.85
N GLN A 387 8.13 -26.31 25.45
CA GLN A 387 7.11 -25.76 26.34
C GLN A 387 5.89 -26.71 26.48
N PRO A 388 5.18 -26.67 27.62
CA PRO A 388 4.15 -27.64 27.96
C PRO A 388 2.80 -27.33 27.29
N ALA A 389 2.08 -28.40 26.95
CA ALA A 389 0.72 -28.33 26.42
C ALA A 389 -0.29 -27.86 27.48
N LEU A 390 -1.11 -26.87 27.16
CA LEU A 390 -2.26 -26.46 27.96
C LEU A 390 -3.56 -26.95 27.31
N THR A 391 -4.36 -27.60 28.13
CA THR A 391 -5.66 -28.21 27.83
C THR A 391 -6.77 -27.16 27.72
N ALA A 392 -7.68 -27.39 26.78
CA ALA A 392 -8.85 -26.54 26.56
C ALA A 392 -9.92 -26.71 27.66
N SER A 393 -10.60 -25.63 28.01
CA SER A 393 -11.85 -25.63 28.79
C SER A 393 -12.94 -24.80 28.08
N PRO A 394 -14.23 -25.11 28.30
CA PRO A 394 -15.29 -24.79 27.35
C PRO A 394 -15.99 -23.44 27.60
N ALA A 395 -16.68 -23.01 26.54
CA ALA A 395 -17.34 -21.73 26.36
C ALA A 395 -18.43 -21.40 27.40
N ARG A 396 -18.52 -20.12 27.76
CA ARG A 396 -19.70 -19.49 28.40
C ARG A 396 -20.19 -18.30 27.58
N SER A 397 -21.51 -18.08 27.69
CA SER A 397 -22.37 -17.15 26.96
C SER A 397 -22.24 -15.66 27.36
N ARG A 398 -22.65 -14.78 26.43
CA ARG A 398 -22.60 -13.29 26.32
C ARG A 398 -23.08 -12.45 27.53
N PRO A 399 -22.64 -11.17 27.66
CA PRO A 399 -23.49 -10.03 27.20
C PRO A 399 -22.75 -8.76 26.67
N SER A 400 -23.51 -7.91 25.95
CA SER A 400 -23.38 -6.44 25.75
C SER A 400 -22.08 -5.81 25.21
N ALA A 401 -22.16 -5.20 24.02
CA ALA A 401 -21.06 -4.60 23.26
C ALA A 401 -20.44 -3.35 23.93
N ARG A 402 -19.29 -3.51 24.56
CA ARG A 402 -18.19 -2.54 24.45
C ARG A 402 -17.29 -3.04 23.33
N ALA A 403 -17.01 -2.19 22.33
CA ALA A 403 -15.97 -2.46 21.35
C ALA A 403 -14.63 -2.51 22.11
N THR A 404 -14.22 -3.70 22.51
CA THR A 404 -12.87 -3.92 23.03
C THR A 404 -11.93 -3.89 21.85
N TRP A 405 -11.09 -2.86 21.80
CA TRP A 405 -9.98 -2.77 20.87
C TRP A 405 -9.00 -3.87 21.24
N ARG A 406 -9.11 -5.03 20.59
CA ARG A 406 -8.08 -6.06 20.73
C ARG A 406 -6.85 -5.57 19.99
N THR A 407 -5.89 -5.08 20.76
CA THR A 407 -4.52 -4.83 20.30
C THR A 407 -3.92 -6.17 19.90
N SER A 408 -3.72 -6.38 18.60
CA SER A 408 -3.02 -7.55 18.09
C SER A 408 -1.51 -7.31 18.19
N SER A 409 -0.95 -7.41 19.40
CA SER A 409 0.52 -7.44 19.60
C SER A 409 1.13 -8.79 19.22
N THR A 410 0.32 -9.76 18.81
CA THR A 410 0.70 -11.08 18.29
C THR A 410 -0.36 -11.57 17.29
N ALA A 411 -0.34 -11.06 16.06
CA ALA A 411 -1.06 -11.67 14.94
C ALA A 411 -0.09 -12.41 14.02
N TRP A 412 0.47 -13.50 14.54
CA TRP A 412 0.89 -14.63 13.72
C TRP A 412 0.12 -15.84 14.27
N TRP A 413 -0.55 -16.56 13.35
CA TRP A 413 -1.39 -17.76 13.44
C TRP A 413 -2.90 -17.60 13.11
N ASN A 414 -3.24 -18.24 11.99
CA ASN A 414 -4.49 -18.91 11.60
C ASN A 414 -5.83 -18.18 11.67
N CYS A 415 -6.45 -18.01 10.50
CA CYS A 415 -7.77 -18.61 10.25
C CYS A 415 -7.79 -19.24 8.86
N ALA A 416 -7.89 -20.56 8.86
CA ALA A 416 -8.17 -21.40 7.70
C ALA A 416 -9.60 -21.18 7.19
N GLY A 417 -9.76 -21.36 5.88
CA GLY A 417 -11.01 -21.33 5.14
C GLY A 417 -10.73 -21.19 3.66
#